data_AF-A0A3D2T1G1-F1
#
_entry.id   AF-A0A3D2T1G1-F1
#
_cell.length_a   1.000
_cell.length_b   1.000
_cell.length_c   1.000
_cell.angle_alpha   90.00
_cell.angle_beta   90.00
_cell.angle_gamma   90.00
#
_symmetry.space_group_name_H-M   'P 1'
#
loop_
_entity.id
_entity.type
_entity.pdbx_description
1 polymer ?
#
loop_
_entity_poly.entity_id
_entity_poly.type
_entity_poly.pdbx_seq_one_letter_code
_entity_poly.pdbx_strand_id
1 'polypeptide(L)'
;GVGGNVGGGLAPAASELALMVPAPDWYVLEMSSFQLSAIQSFRPDIGILTNLFPDHLDRYPSLEAYYADKARIFNNADHQSTWVLPEGDG
;
A
#
# COMPACT_ATOMS: atom_id res chain seq x y z
N GLY A 1 -8.70 -1.45 -12.72
CA GLY A 1 -7.53 -2.32 -12.91
C GLY A 1 -7.03 -2.81 -11.55
N VAL A 2 -6.53 -4.04 -11.47
CA VAL A 2 -5.89 -4.58 -10.26
C VAL A 2 -4.38 -4.72 -10.54
N GLY A 3 -3.52 -4.34 -9.60
CA GLY A 3 -2.06 -4.45 -9.75
C GLY A 3 -1.32 -4.11 -8.46
N GLY A 4 -0.04 -3.75 -8.57
CA GLY A 4 0.83 -3.57 -7.40
C GLY A 4 1.64 -4.84 -7.12
N ASN A 5 1.85 -5.19 -5.85
CA ASN A 5 2.66 -6.35 -5.46
C ASN A 5 1.90 -7.70 -5.50
N VAL A 6 0.58 -7.68 -5.79
CA VAL A 6 -0.16 -8.92 -6.04
C VAL A 6 0.32 -9.49 -7.36
N GLY A 7 1.02 -10.61 -7.28
CA GLY A 7 0.87 -11.64 -8.31
C GLY A 7 2.15 -12.26 -8.84
N GLY A 8 3.34 -12.00 -8.32
CA GLY A 8 4.54 -12.68 -8.83
C GLY A 8 4.65 -12.70 -10.38
N GLY A 9 4.16 -11.63 -11.04
CA GLY A 9 4.03 -11.52 -12.50
C GLY A 9 2.61 -11.66 -13.11
N LEU A 10 1.56 -11.92 -12.32
CA LEU A 10 0.18 -12.10 -12.82
C LEU A 10 -0.65 -10.81 -12.94
N ALA A 11 -0.25 -9.73 -12.26
CA ALA A 11 -0.90 -8.43 -12.36
C ALA A 11 0.10 -7.37 -12.86
N PRO A 12 -0.37 -6.40 -13.67
CA PRO A 12 0.48 -5.32 -14.17
C PRO A 12 1.03 -4.47 -13.03
N ALA A 13 2.23 -3.92 -13.24
CA ALA A 13 2.83 -2.99 -12.29
C ALA A 13 1.94 -1.74 -12.13
N ALA A 14 2.00 -1.07 -10.98
CA ALA A 14 1.23 0.17 -10.74
C ALA A 14 1.51 1.24 -11.81
N SER A 15 2.74 1.33 -12.30
CA SER A 15 3.14 2.23 -13.38
C SER A 15 2.52 1.89 -14.73
N GLU A 16 2.30 0.60 -15.02
CA GLU A 16 1.63 0.16 -16.23
C GLU A 16 0.13 0.46 -16.17
N LEU A 17 -0.48 0.21 -15.00
CA LEU A 17 -1.87 0.57 -14.75
C LEU A 17 -2.13 2.07 -14.96
N ALA A 18 -1.21 2.93 -14.49
CA ALA A 18 -1.32 4.38 -14.61
C ALA A 18 -1.28 4.89 -16.07
N LEU A 19 -0.80 4.07 -17.01
CA LEU A 19 -0.67 4.42 -18.43
C LEU A 19 -1.83 3.87 -19.28
N MET A 20 -2.80 3.15 -18.70
CA MET A 20 -3.90 2.56 -19.45
C MET A 20 -4.83 3.60 -20.07
N VAL A 21 -5.19 3.36 -21.34
CA VAL A 21 -6.17 4.16 -22.09
C VAL A 21 -7.20 3.23 -22.73
N PRO A 22 -8.51 3.38 -22.45
CA PRO A 22 -9.07 4.32 -21.48
C PRO A 22 -8.67 3.95 -20.04
N ALA A 23 -8.54 4.95 -19.19
CA ALA A 23 -8.28 4.72 -17.77
C ALA A 23 -9.50 4.03 -17.13
N PRO A 24 -9.31 2.98 -16.32
CA PRO A 24 -10.39 2.39 -15.54
C PRO A 24 -10.88 3.36 -14.46
N ASP A 25 -12.14 3.22 -14.07
CA ASP A 25 -12.75 4.02 -13.00
C ASP A 25 -12.08 3.82 -11.64
N TRP A 26 -11.53 2.62 -11.39
CA TRP A 26 -10.90 2.24 -10.13
C TRP A 26 -9.61 1.48 -10.34
N TYR A 27 -8.64 1.72 -9.45
CA TYR A 27 -7.42 0.94 -9.30
C TYR A 27 -7.38 0.26 -7.94
N VAL A 28 -7.06 -1.03 -7.91
CA VAL A 28 -6.82 -1.77 -6.67
C VAL A 28 -5.35 -2.14 -6.66
N LEU A 29 -4.62 -1.60 -5.69
CA LEU A 29 -3.17 -1.77 -5.56
C LEU A 29 -2.84 -2.47 -4.24
N GLU A 30 -2.07 -3.55 -4.30
CA GLU A 30 -1.38 -4.06 -3.11
C GLU A 30 0.00 -3.42 -2.99
N MET A 31 0.30 -2.92 -1.79
CA MET A 31 1.49 -2.14 -1.50
C MET A 31 2.27 -2.80 -0.36
N SER A 32 3.47 -3.28 -0.68
CA SER A 32 4.41 -3.79 0.33
C SER A 32 5.03 -2.65 1.15
N SER A 33 5.63 -2.97 2.31
CA SER A 33 6.36 -1.98 3.12
C SER A 33 7.48 -1.31 2.34
N PHE A 34 8.19 -2.06 1.46
CA PHE A 34 9.25 -1.52 0.61
C PHE A 34 8.74 -0.52 -0.42
N GLN A 35 7.57 -0.77 -1.01
CA GLN A 35 6.97 0.19 -1.94
C GLN A 35 6.50 1.44 -1.19
N LEU A 36 5.91 1.27 0.00
CA LEU A 36 5.50 2.38 0.85
C LEU A 36 6.68 3.20 1.38
N SER A 37 7.87 2.60 1.54
CA SER A 37 9.07 3.34 1.93
C SER A 37 9.61 4.26 0.80
N ALA A 38 9.19 4.04 -0.44
CA ALA A 38 9.63 4.84 -1.58
C ALA A 38 8.60 5.92 -2.00
N ILE A 39 7.40 5.95 -1.42
CA ILE A 39 6.37 6.90 -1.83
C ILE A 39 6.68 8.33 -1.40
N GLN A 40 6.29 9.28 -2.25
CA GLN A 40 6.32 10.72 -1.99
C GLN A 40 4.89 11.31 -2.00
N SER A 41 4.14 11.10 -3.08
CA SER A 41 2.80 11.70 -3.30
C SER A 41 1.67 10.67 -3.38
N PHE A 42 1.91 9.41 -2.99
CA PHE A 42 0.89 8.37 -3.02
C PHE A 42 -0.24 8.70 -2.03
N ARG A 43 -1.47 8.77 -2.53
CA ARG A 43 -2.69 9.05 -1.76
C ARG A 43 -3.85 8.23 -2.33
N PRO A 44 -4.21 7.08 -1.73
CA PRO A 44 -5.38 6.32 -2.14
C PRO A 44 -6.66 7.03 -1.69
N ASP A 45 -7.74 6.97 -2.49
CA ASP A 45 -9.07 7.41 -2.06
C ASP A 45 -9.61 6.51 -0.93
N ILE A 46 -9.31 5.22 -1.02
CA ILE A 46 -9.64 4.20 -0.01
C ILE A 46 -8.38 3.41 0.32
N GLY A 47 -7.93 3.49 1.58
CA GLY A 47 -6.81 2.72 2.08
C GLY A 47 -7.27 1.59 3.00
N ILE A 48 -6.65 0.42 2.86
CA ILE A 48 -6.93 -0.76 3.69
C ILE A 48 -5.62 -1.19 4.34
N LEU A 49 -5.58 -1.18 5.67
CA LEU A 49 -4.56 -1.89 6.43
C LEU A 49 -5.16 -3.23 6.84
N THR A 50 -4.57 -4.34 6.41
CA THR A 50 -5.15 -5.66 6.63
C THR A 50 -4.79 -6.21 8.01
N ASN A 51 -3.52 -6.52 8.25
CA ASN A 51 -2.96 -6.96 9.53
C ASN A 51 -1.49 -6.53 9.64
N LEU A 52 -1.00 -6.35 10.87
CA LEU A 52 0.39 -6.01 11.17
C LEU A 52 1.13 -7.18 11.82
N PHE A 53 1.09 -8.38 11.23
CA PHE A 53 1.94 -9.47 11.69
C PHE A 53 3.40 -9.23 11.29
N PRO A 54 4.39 -9.53 12.16
CA PRO A 54 5.79 -9.45 11.80
C PRO A 54 6.09 -10.31 10.57
N ASP A 55 6.54 -9.68 9.50
CA ASP A 55 7.04 -10.32 8.28
C ASP A 55 8.34 -9.61 7.88
N HIS A 56 9.29 -10.32 7.27
CA HIS A 56 10.60 -9.77 6.85
C HIS A 56 11.52 -9.22 7.97
N LEU A 57 11.56 -9.90 9.13
CA LEU A 57 12.46 -9.54 10.25
C LEU A 57 13.95 -9.67 9.91
N ASP A 58 14.31 -10.30 8.80
CA ASP A 58 15.69 -10.39 8.29
C ASP A 58 16.19 -9.09 7.65
N ARG A 59 15.26 -8.17 7.32
CA ARG A 59 15.56 -7.00 6.47
C ARG A 59 15.27 -5.65 7.13
N TYR A 60 14.60 -5.67 8.26
CA TYR A 60 14.36 -4.48 9.07
C TYR A 60 15.19 -4.53 10.35
N PRO A 61 15.79 -3.40 10.78
CA PRO A 61 16.55 -3.34 12.02
C PRO A 61 15.65 -3.53 13.26
N SER A 62 14.35 -3.31 13.12
CA SER A 62 13.36 -3.55 14.15
C SER A 62 11.95 -3.65 13.57
N LEU A 63 11.01 -4.19 14.35
CA LEU A 63 9.60 -4.26 13.97
C LEU A 63 8.97 -2.86 13.85
N GLU A 64 9.43 -1.91 14.65
CA GLU A 64 9.01 -0.52 14.57
C GLU A 64 9.40 0.12 13.24
N ALA A 65 10.58 -0.19 12.69
CA ALA A 65 11.00 0.31 11.39
C ALA A 65 10.10 -0.24 10.25
N TYR A 66 9.71 -1.51 10.36
CA TYR A 66 8.75 -2.13 9.43
C TYR A 66 7.37 -1.46 9.50
N TYR A 67 6.87 -1.23 10.71
CA TYR A 67 5.59 -0.54 10.91
C TYR A 67 5.65 0.93 10.48
N ALA A 68 6.77 1.62 10.69
CA ALA A 68 6.97 2.98 10.23
C ALA A 68 6.85 3.08 8.71
N ASP A 69 7.45 2.14 7.97
CA ASP A 69 7.30 2.08 6.50
C ASP A 69 5.87 1.79 6.07
N LYS A 70 5.16 0.87 6.74
CA LYS A 70 3.73 0.62 6.45
C LYS A 70 2.85 1.83 6.75
N ALA A 71 3.13 2.55 7.83
CA ALA A 71 2.39 3.74 8.22
C ALA A 71 2.49 4.87 7.19
N ARG A 72 3.49 4.84 6.29
CA ARG A 72 3.60 5.83 5.22
C ARG A 72 2.42 5.82 4.25
N ILE A 73 1.61 4.76 4.21
CA ILE A 73 0.35 4.75 3.46
C ILE A 73 -0.55 5.94 3.82
N PHE A 74 -0.45 6.45 5.05
CA PHE A 74 -1.22 7.59 5.55
C PHE A 74 -0.58 8.96 5.28
N ASN A 75 0.65 9.05 4.77
CA ASN A 75 1.42 10.30 4.74
C ASN A 75 0.75 11.45 3.98
N ASN A 76 -0.01 11.14 2.94
CA ASN A 76 -0.71 12.12 2.11
C ASN A 76 -2.24 12.06 2.29
N ALA A 77 -2.71 11.39 3.34
CA ALA A 77 -4.12 11.31 3.65
C ALA A 77 -4.70 12.70 3.92
N ASP A 78 -5.94 12.92 3.52
CA ASP A 78 -6.70 14.13 3.84
C ASP A 78 -8.11 13.78 4.31
N HIS A 79 -8.95 14.79 4.49
CA HIS A 79 -10.33 14.65 4.95
C HIS A 79 -11.24 13.87 3.97
N GLN A 80 -10.78 13.58 2.76
CA GLN A 80 -11.51 12.79 1.76
C GLN A 80 -11.06 11.32 1.76
N SER A 81 -9.95 10.98 2.41
CA SER A 81 -9.45 9.62 2.48
C SER A 81 -10.34 8.74 3.36
N THR A 82 -10.74 7.58 2.85
CA THR A 82 -11.47 6.55 3.60
C THR A 82 -10.53 5.43 4.04
N TRP A 83 -10.64 4.99 5.29
CA TRP A 83 -9.75 3.98 5.86
C TRP A 83 -10.52 2.79 6.42
N VAL A 84 -10.07 1.59 6.05
CA VAL A 84 -10.43 0.34 6.70
C VAL A 84 -9.21 -0.14 7.45
N LEU A 85 -9.31 -0.18 8.77
CA LEU A 85 -8.23 -0.58 9.67
C LEU A 85 -8.61 -1.90 10.35
N PRO A 86 -7.63 -2.74 10.72
CA PRO A 86 -7.94 -3.88 11.56
C PRO A 86 -8.50 -3.39 12.89
N GLU A 87 -9.40 -4.16 13.48
CA GLU A 87 -9.76 -3.97 14.87
C GLU A 87 -8.47 -4.09 15.69
N GLY A 88 -8.13 -3.06 16.46
CA GLY A 88 -6.90 -3.07 17.25
C GLY A 88 -6.93 -4.22 18.24
N ASP A 89 -5.79 -4.89 18.43
CA ASP A 89 -5.58 -5.74 19.59
C ASP A 89 -5.62 -4.80 20.82
N GLY A 90 -6.74 -4.81 21.54
CA GLY A 90 -6.97 -3.98 22.72
C GLY A 90 -5.98 -4.24 23.86
#